data_AF-A0A1S8ZRS8-F1
#
_entry.id   AF-A0A1S8ZRS8-F1
#
_cell.length_a   1.000
_cell.length_b   1.000
_cell.length_c   1.000
_cell.angle_alpha   90.00
_cell.angle_beta   90.00
_cell.angle_gamma   90.00
#
_symmetry.space_group_name_H-M   'P 1'
#
loop_
_entity.id
_entity.type
_entity.pdbx_description
1 polymer ?
#
loop_
_entity_poly.entity_id
_entity_poly.type
_entity_poly.pdbx_seq_one_letter_code
_entity_poly.pdbx_strand_id
1 'polypeptide(L)'
;MKIEIWSDIMCPFCYIGKRQLETALAEFPNNEFEIEWKSFQLDPTITPQAGKDVFTFLAERKGISVEQSIEMHKGVTERAKSVGLDYHFDKAIISNSLTSHRIIQLAKTKKLGDEIEEIFFKAYFTEGRDLNDTETLIELAVKADLDSNEVKEVIENENLYLDDVHSEIHEANEIGVQGVPFFVFDRKYAVSGAQPVEAFVNTIKEVIK
;
A
#
# COMPACT_ATOMS: atom_id res chain seq x y z
N MET A 1 8.67 -8.47 17.51
CA MET A 1 9.54 -7.93 16.45
C MET A 1 8.75 -6.89 15.68
N LYS A 2 9.33 -5.72 15.46
CA LYS A 2 8.72 -4.67 14.66
C LYS A 2 9.07 -4.84 13.18
N ILE A 3 8.08 -4.74 12.32
CA ILE A 3 8.24 -4.79 10.86
C ILE A 3 7.64 -3.51 10.28
N GLU A 4 8.50 -2.65 9.78
CA GLU A 4 8.11 -1.40 9.13
C GLU A 4 8.02 -1.61 7.61
N ILE A 5 6.91 -1.19 7.01
CA ILE A 5 6.61 -1.50 5.61
C ILE A 5 6.30 -0.22 4.86
N TRP A 6 7.25 0.27 4.06
CA TRP A 6 6.98 1.34 3.11
C TRP A 6 6.14 0.81 1.97
N SER A 7 5.01 1.48 1.75
CA SER A 7 3.93 1.02 0.90
C SER A 7 3.24 2.18 0.21
N ASP A 8 2.60 1.90 -0.92
CA ASP A 8 1.63 2.79 -1.53
C ASP A 8 0.39 1.98 -1.89
N ILE A 9 -0.80 2.49 -1.54
CA ILE A 9 -2.10 1.88 -1.83
C ILE A 9 -2.33 1.64 -3.33
N MET A 10 -1.63 2.40 -4.18
CA MET A 10 -1.67 2.28 -5.64
C MET A 10 -0.66 1.26 -6.20
N CYS A 11 0.22 0.69 -5.36
CA CYS A 11 1.24 -0.25 -5.79
C CYS A 11 0.72 -1.70 -5.73
N PRO A 12 0.54 -2.40 -6.88
CA PRO A 12 0.00 -3.75 -6.89
C PRO A 12 0.91 -4.77 -6.21
N PHE A 13 2.22 -4.52 -6.20
CA PHE A 13 3.19 -5.37 -5.52
C PHE A 13 3.16 -5.18 -4.01
N CYS A 14 2.69 -4.05 -3.48
CA CYS A 14 2.59 -3.86 -2.02
C CYS A 14 1.60 -4.84 -1.42
N TYR A 15 0.43 -4.98 -2.04
CA TYR A 15 -0.58 -5.91 -1.56
C TYR A 15 -0.21 -7.39 -1.79
N ILE A 16 0.48 -7.71 -2.90
CA ILE A 16 1.09 -9.04 -3.09
C ILE A 16 2.14 -9.32 -2.00
N GLY A 17 2.99 -8.34 -1.71
CA GLY A 17 4.01 -8.44 -0.67
C GLY A 17 3.41 -8.63 0.72
N LYS A 18 2.28 -7.96 1.03
CA LYS A 18 1.51 -8.18 2.26
C LYS A 18 1.14 -9.65 2.43
N ARG A 19 0.53 -10.27 1.41
CA ARG A 19 0.17 -11.71 1.45
C ARG A 19 1.35 -12.63 1.63
N GLN A 20 2.48 -12.33 0.98
CA GLN A 20 3.70 -13.11 1.12
C GLN A 20 4.30 -12.99 2.52
N LEU A 21 4.31 -11.78 3.09
CA LEU A 21 4.74 -11.55 4.47
C LEU A 21 3.82 -12.29 5.45
N GLU A 22 2.50 -12.11 5.37
CA GLU A 22 1.52 -12.79 6.24
C GLU A 22 1.71 -14.31 6.23
N THR A 23 1.91 -14.89 5.03
CA THR A 23 2.20 -16.31 4.87
C THR A 23 3.48 -16.71 5.61
N ALA A 24 4.54 -15.89 5.53
CA ALA A 24 5.78 -16.14 6.24
C ALA A 24 5.63 -16.01 7.76
N LEU A 25 4.89 -15.01 8.25
CA LEU A 25 4.66 -14.80 9.68
C LEU A 25 3.90 -15.97 10.32
N ALA A 26 3.00 -16.61 9.57
CA ALA A 26 2.27 -17.80 10.03
C ALA A 26 3.18 -19.00 10.36
N GLU A 27 4.42 -19.04 9.87
CA GLU A 27 5.41 -20.07 10.25
C GLU A 27 6.00 -19.86 11.65
N PHE A 28 5.74 -18.71 12.29
CA PHE A 28 6.28 -18.33 13.60
C PHE A 28 5.15 -18.04 14.62
N PRO A 29 4.27 -19.01 14.92
CA PRO A 29 3.06 -18.78 15.71
C PRO A 29 3.31 -18.39 17.18
N ASN A 30 4.54 -18.59 17.67
CA ASN A 30 4.93 -18.24 19.05
C ASN A 30 5.63 -16.87 19.14
N ASN A 31 5.73 -16.14 18.03
CA ASN A 31 6.38 -14.83 17.97
C ASN A 31 5.33 -13.73 17.82
N GLU A 32 5.52 -12.64 18.54
CA GLU A 32 4.71 -11.44 18.39
C GLU A 32 5.34 -10.52 17.33
N PHE A 33 4.52 -10.09 16.37
CA PHE A 33 4.90 -9.17 15.31
C PHE A 33 4.09 -7.89 15.43
N GLU A 34 4.78 -6.76 15.39
CA GLU A 34 4.17 -5.43 15.31
C GLU A 34 4.38 -4.92 13.88
N ILE A 35 3.29 -4.81 13.12
CA ILE A 35 3.32 -4.29 11.76
C ILE A 35 3.07 -2.78 11.80
N GLU A 36 3.98 -2.01 11.22
CA GLU A 36 3.80 -0.58 11.04
C GLU A 36 3.92 -0.24 9.56
N TRP A 37 2.81 0.19 8.96
CA TRP A 37 2.81 0.71 7.60
C TRP A 37 3.45 2.09 7.56
N LYS A 38 4.28 2.35 6.55
CA LYS A 38 5.01 3.60 6.34
C LYS A 38 4.62 4.18 4.99
N SER A 39 4.39 5.49 4.94
CA SER A 39 3.93 6.16 3.73
C SER A 39 5.03 6.21 2.66
N PHE A 40 4.64 5.86 1.44
CA PHE A 40 5.41 6.09 0.22
C PHE A 40 4.44 6.49 -0.90
N GLN A 41 4.81 7.44 -1.76
CA GLN A 41 4.05 7.74 -2.97
C GLN A 41 4.88 7.34 -4.19
N LEU A 42 4.38 6.37 -4.96
CA LEU A 42 4.96 6.03 -6.27
C LEU A 42 5.01 7.25 -7.18
N ASP A 43 4.00 8.10 -7.07
CA ASP A 43 3.87 9.28 -7.89
C ASP A 43 3.03 10.36 -7.18
N PRO A 44 3.67 11.32 -6.48
CA PRO A 44 2.95 12.39 -5.79
C PRO A 44 2.34 13.41 -6.76
N THR A 45 2.68 13.35 -8.05
CA THR A 45 2.21 14.31 -9.07
C THR A 45 0.88 13.90 -9.72
N ILE A 46 0.35 12.72 -9.38
CA ILE A 46 -0.93 12.25 -9.92
C ILE A 46 -2.04 13.22 -9.53
N THR A 47 -2.83 13.63 -10.51
CA THR A 47 -4.12 14.29 -10.33
C THR A 47 -5.23 13.34 -10.77
N PRO A 48 -6.43 13.41 -10.16
CA PRO A 48 -7.58 12.61 -10.59
C PRO A 48 -7.89 12.84 -12.07
N GLN A 49 -7.99 11.75 -12.83
CA GLN A 49 -8.24 11.78 -14.28
C GLN A 49 -9.52 11.02 -14.61
N ALA A 50 -10.66 11.68 -14.42
CA ALA A 50 -11.97 11.09 -14.65
C ALA A 50 -12.11 10.50 -16.06
N GLY A 51 -12.54 9.23 -16.14
CA GLY A 51 -12.80 8.52 -17.40
C GLY A 51 -11.57 7.98 -18.12
N LYS A 52 -10.36 8.18 -17.60
CA LYS A 52 -9.15 7.56 -18.15
C LYS A 52 -8.88 6.23 -17.47
N ASP A 53 -8.66 5.18 -18.26
CA ASP A 53 -8.33 3.86 -17.74
C ASP A 53 -6.84 3.78 -17.33
N VAL A 54 -6.54 2.87 -16.39
CA VAL A 54 -5.18 2.68 -15.86
C VAL A 54 -4.20 2.14 -16.90
N PHE A 55 -4.67 1.46 -17.95
CA PHE A 55 -3.78 0.93 -18.99
C PHE A 55 -3.23 2.08 -19.83
N THR A 56 -4.10 2.97 -20.30
CA THR A 56 -3.73 4.20 -21.02
C THR A 56 -2.88 5.11 -20.14
N PHE A 57 -3.25 5.30 -18.87
CA PHE A 57 -2.48 6.11 -17.93
C PHE A 57 -1.05 5.59 -17.75
N LEU A 58 -0.88 4.28 -17.51
CA LEU A 58 0.45 3.69 -17.35
C LEU A 58 1.25 3.76 -18.65
N ALA A 59 0.60 3.57 -19.80
CA ALA A 59 1.25 3.63 -21.12
C ALA A 59 1.89 5.00 -21.36
N GLU A 60 1.13 6.07 -21.14
CA GLU A 60 1.64 7.43 -21.24
C GLU A 60 2.75 7.71 -20.23
N ARG A 61 2.56 7.30 -18.96
CA ARG A 61 3.54 7.57 -17.89
C ARG A 61 4.88 6.89 -18.14
N LYS A 62 4.87 5.69 -18.75
CA LYS A 62 6.08 4.91 -19.07
C LYS A 62 6.60 5.12 -20.49
N GLY A 63 5.88 5.83 -21.35
CA GLY A 63 6.23 5.99 -22.76
C GLY A 63 6.20 4.68 -23.54
N ILE A 64 5.22 3.82 -23.25
CA ILE A 64 5.03 2.49 -23.89
C ILE A 64 3.67 2.44 -24.60
N SER A 65 3.43 1.39 -25.41
CA SER A 65 2.11 1.22 -26.04
C SER A 65 1.04 0.75 -25.03
N VAL A 66 -0.23 1.00 -25.35
CA VAL A 66 -1.36 0.54 -24.51
C VAL A 66 -1.39 -0.99 -24.45
N GLU A 67 -1.06 -1.68 -25.54
CA GLU A 67 -0.97 -3.15 -25.58
C GLU A 67 0.13 -3.68 -24.65
N GLN A 68 1.29 -3.01 -24.60
CA GLN A 68 2.35 -3.36 -23.65
C GLN A 68 1.88 -3.14 -22.21
N SER A 69 1.18 -2.04 -21.94
CA SER A 69 0.59 -1.77 -20.63
C SER A 69 -0.42 -2.85 -20.22
N ILE A 70 -1.31 -3.29 -21.12
CA ILE A 70 -2.27 -4.37 -20.87
C ILE A 70 -1.55 -5.67 -20.52
N GLU A 71 -0.52 -6.06 -21.28
CA GLU A 71 0.22 -7.30 -21.00
C GLU A 71 0.96 -7.23 -19.66
N MET A 72 1.51 -6.08 -19.29
CA MET A 72 2.11 -5.87 -17.98
C MET A 72 1.09 -6.05 -16.84
N HIS A 73 -0.10 -5.44 -16.96
CA HIS A 73 -1.16 -5.59 -15.97
C HIS A 73 -1.68 -7.03 -15.88
N LYS A 74 -1.75 -7.74 -17.01
CA LYS A 74 -2.11 -9.17 -17.03
C LYS A 74 -1.10 -10.01 -16.25
N GLY A 75 0.21 -9.82 -16.47
CA GLY A 75 1.25 -10.50 -15.69
C GLY A 75 1.17 -10.20 -14.19
N VAL A 76 0.85 -8.96 -13.81
CA VAL A 76 0.64 -8.57 -12.41
C VAL A 76 -0.61 -9.25 -11.83
N THR A 77 -1.70 -9.36 -12.60
CA THR A 77 -2.94 -10.03 -12.19
C THR A 77 -2.71 -11.53 -11.96
N GLU A 78 -1.95 -12.19 -12.86
CA GLU A 78 -1.57 -13.60 -12.69
C GLU A 78 -0.72 -13.82 -11.43
N ARG A 79 0.20 -12.89 -11.13
CA ARG A 79 0.99 -12.92 -9.90
C ARG A 79 0.14 -12.68 -8.64
N ALA A 80 -0.82 -11.76 -8.69
CA ALA A 80 -1.75 -11.52 -7.59
C ALA A 80 -2.58 -12.78 -7.29
N LYS A 81 -3.06 -13.46 -8.34
CA LYS A 81 -3.81 -14.70 -8.23
C LYS A 81 -3.04 -15.82 -7.55
N SER A 82 -1.72 -15.92 -7.77
CA SER A 82 -0.89 -16.96 -7.13
C SER A 82 -0.76 -16.80 -5.61
N VAL A 83 -1.08 -15.61 -5.08
CA VAL A 83 -1.14 -15.32 -3.64
C VAL A 83 -2.58 -15.11 -3.13
N GLY A 84 -3.58 -15.55 -3.91
CA GLY A 84 -4.98 -15.53 -3.51
C GLY A 84 -5.70 -14.18 -3.68
N LEU A 85 -5.11 -13.23 -4.42
CA LEU A 85 -5.73 -11.93 -4.71
C LEU A 85 -6.41 -11.94 -6.09
N ASP A 86 -7.58 -11.31 -6.20
CA ASP A 86 -8.33 -11.15 -7.46
C ASP A 86 -8.33 -9.68 -7.88
N TYR A 87 -7.45 -9.34 -8.83
CA TYR A 87 -7.29 -7.97 -9.30
C TYR A 87 -8.17 -7.68 -10.52
N HIS A 88 -8.75 -6.47 -10.55
CA HIS A 88 -9.64 -5.96 -11.59
C HIS A 88 -9.19 -4.57 -12.03
N PHE A 89 -8.04 -4.49 -12.73
CA PHE A 89 -7.49 -3.22 -13.20
C PHE A 89 -8.40 -2.46 -14.18
N ASP A 90 -9.30 -3.16 -14.87
CA ASP A 90 -10.34 -2.56 -15.70
C ASP A 90 -11.30 -1.65 -14.91
N LYS A 91 -11.39 -1.84 -13.59
CA LYS A 91 -12.22 -1.04 -12.68
C LYS A 91 -11.41 -0.01 -11.88
N ALA A 92 -10.08 -0.07 -11.92
CA ALA A 92 -9.22 0.76 -11.09
C ALA A 92 -9.33 2.24 -11.51
N ILE A 93 -9.40 3.13 -10.51
CA ILE A 93 -9.58 4.58 -10.72
C ILE A 93 -8.29 5.30 -10.35
N ILE A 94 -7.69 6.01 -11.31
CA ILE A 94 -6.45 6.76 -11.09
C ILE A 94 -6.63 7.75 -9.94
N SER A 95 -5.92 7.52 -8.84
CA SER A 95 -6.07 8.26 -7.59
C SER A 95 -4.73 8.78 -7.07
N ASN A 96 -4.75 9.94 -6.44
CA ASN A 96 -3.60 10.40 -5.65
C ASN A 96 -3.69 9.75 -4.25
N SER A 97 -2.62 9.08 -3.83
CA SER A 97 -2.61 8.34 -2.57
C SER A 97 -2.39 9.20 -1.32
N LEU A 98 -2.17 10.52 -1.44
CA LEU A 98 -1.81 11.38 -0.31
C LEU A 98 -2.89 11.38 0.78
N THR A 99 -4.16 11.57 0.42
CA THR A 99 -5.25 11.59 1.40
C THR A 99 -5.41 10.23 2.07
N SER A 100 -5.30 9.13 1.32
CA SER A 100 -5.30 7.77 1.87
C SER A 100 -4.16 7.58 2.87
N HIS A 101 -2.94 8.04 2.54
CA HIS A 101 -1.79 8.00 3.45
C HIS A 101 -2.02 8.79 4.73
N ARG A 102 -2.65 9.96 4.65
CA ARG A 102 -3.00 10.77 5.82
C ARG A 102 -4.04 10.07 6.70
N ILE A 103 -5.01 9.37 6.11
CA ILE A 103 -5.96 8.52 6.85
C ILE A 103 -5.24 7.31 7.49
N ILE A 104 -4.26 6.73 6.82
CA ILE A 104 -3.42 5.66 7.39
C ILE A 104 -2.65 6.18 8.61
N GLN A 105 -2.11 7.41 8.59
CA GLN A 105 -1.47 8.01 9.79
C GLN A 105 -2.45 8.13 10.96
N LEU A 106 -3.69 8.61 10.71
CA LEU A 106 -4.75 8.61 11.72
C LEU A 106 -4.96 7.20 12.28
N ALA A 107 -5.08 6.20 11.42
CA ALA A 107 -5.31 4.81 11.83
C ALA A 107 -4.18 4.22 12.68
N LYS A 108 -2.92 4.58 12.40
CA LYS A 108 -1.76 4.17 13.22
C LYS A 108 -1.90 4.63 14.67
N THR A 109 -2.40 5.85 14.92
CA THR A 109 -2.62 6.35 16.29
C THR A 109 -3.62 5.51 17.09
N LYS A 110 -4.45 4.72 16.38
CA LYS A 110 -5.48 3.85 16.93
C LYS A 110 -5.15 2.36 16.80
N LYS A 111 -3.95 2.02 16.28
CA LYS A 111 -3.52 0.65 15.98
C LYS A 111 -4.40 -0.08 14.95
N LEU A 112 -4.97 0.67 14.00
CA LEU A 112 -5.82 0.17 12.92
C LEU A 112 -5.14 0.30 11.55
N GLY A 113 -3.81 0.48 11.54
CA GLY A 113 -3.02 0.72 10.33
C GLY A 113 -3.06 -0.45 9.34
N ASP A 114 -3.00 -1.70 9.81
CA ASP A 114 -3.06 -2.87 8.93
C ASP A 114 -4.46 -3.06 8.34
N GLU A 115 -5.51 -2.90 9.15
CA GLU A 115 -6.89 -2.98 8.72
C GLU A 115 -7.23 -1.95 7.63
N ILE A 116 -6.84 -0.68 7.80
CA ILE A 116 -7.15 0.34 6.80
C ILE A 116 -6.33 0.15 5.51
N GLU A 117 -5.06 -0.27 5.60
CA GLU A 117 -4.22 -0.54 4.44
C GLU A 117 -4.84 -1.68 3.59
N GLU A 118 -5.25 -2.77 4.24
CA GLU A 118 -5.97 -3.90 3.62
C GLU A 118 -7.26 -3.44 2.94
N ILE A 119 -8.06 -2.61 3.61
CA ILE A 119 -9.32 -2.09 3.06
C ILE A 119 -9.05 -1.22 1.82
N PHE A 120 -8.07 -0.31 1.86
CA PHE A 120 -7.73 0.51 0.71
C PHE A 120 -7.18 -0.30 -0.46
N PHE A 121 -6.33 -1.29 -0.20
CA PHE A 121 -5.87 -2.20 -1.23
C PHE A 121 -7.01 -2.93 -1.92
N LYS A 122 -7.93 -3.52 -1.13
CA LYS A 122 -9.08 -4.24 -1.68
C LYS A 122 -10.02 -3.29 -2.45
N ALA A 123 -10.27 -2.10 -1.90
CA ALA A 123 -11.11 -1.08 -2.52
C ALA A 123 -10.57 -0.69 -3.90
N TYR A 124 -9.25 -0.50 -4.02
CA TYR A 124 -8.60 -0.10 -5.26
C TYR A 124 -8.45 -1.26 -6.26
N PHE A 125 -7.81 -2.36 -5.85
CA PHE A 125 -7.41 -3.43 -6.78
C PHE A 125 -8.53 -4.40 -7.13
N THR A 126 -9.54 -4.55 -6.27
CA THR A 126 -10.61 -5.54 -6.47
C THR A 126 -11.96 -4.86 -6.68
N GLU A 127 -12.28 -3.82 -5.92
CA GLU A 127 -13.64 -3.26 -5.93
C GLU A 127 -13.83 -2.08 -6.90
N GLY A 128 -12.74 -1.46 -7.38
CA GLY A 128 -12.80 -0.31 -8.28
C GLY A 128 -13.39 0.95 -7.63
N ARG A 129 -13.15 1.13 -6.33
CA ARG A 129 -13.61 2.28 -5.56
C ARG A 129 -12.73 3.50 -5.86
N ASP A 130 -13.34 4.69 -5.86
CA ASP A 130 -12.63 5.96 -6.07
C ASP A 130 -12.01 6.44 -4.77
N LEU A 131 -10.69 6.36 -4.64
CA LEU A 131 -9.96 6.82 -3.44
C LEU A 131 -9.64 8.32 -3.48
N ASN A 132 -10.14 9.06 -4.46
CA ASN A 132 -10.18 10.53 -4.43
C ASN A 132 -11.50 11.05 -3.84
N ASP A 133 -12.54 10.20 -3.78
CA ASP A 133 -13.88 10.60 -3.34
C ASP A 133 -13.98 10.61 -1.81
N THR A 134 -14.47 11.72 -1.26
CA THR A 134 -14.56 11.92 0.19
C THR A 134 -15.53 10.94 0.85
N GLU A 135 -16.69 10.70 0.25
CA GLU A 135 -17.70 9.80 0.81
C GLU A 135 -17.18 8.36 0.83
N THR A 136 -16.52 7.94 -0.25
CA THR A 136 -15.86 6.63 -0.35
C THR A 136 -14.77 6.47 0.70
N LEU A 137 -13.89 7.45 0.88
CA LEU A 137 -12.83 7.38 1.90
C LEU A 137 -13.41 7.26 3.33
N ILE A 138 -14.45 8.02 3.66
CA ILE A 138 -15.13 7.94 4.95
C ILE A 138 -15.78 6.56 5.14
N GLU A 139 -16.51 6.05 4.13
CA GLU A 139 -17.14 4.72 4.20
C GLU A 139 -16.10 3.61 4.46
N LEU A 140 -14.98 3.65 3.75
CA LEU A 140 -13.90 2.68 3.88
C LEU A 140 -13.20 2.79 5.25
N ALA A 141 -12.93 4.01 5.71
CA ALA A 141 -12.32 4.24 7.02
C ALA A 141 -13.21 3.76 8.17
N VAL A 142 -14.53 3.97 8.08
CA VAL A 142 -15.49 3.46 9.09
C VAL A 142 -15.52 1.93 9.11
N LYS A 143 -15.35 1.24 7.97
CA LYS A 143 -15.22 -0.23 7.95
C LYS A 143 -13.96 -0.73 8.67
N ALA A 144 -12.94 0.12 8.81
CA ALA A 144 -11.74 -0.14 9.59
C ALA A 144 -11.89 0.28 11.07
N ASP A 145 -13.10 0.58 11.53
CA ASP A 145 -13.41 1.09 12.88
C ASP A 145 -12.83 2.48 13.20
N LEU A 146 -12.54 3.32 12.18
CA LEU A 146 -12.19 4.72 12.38
C LEU A 146 -13.43 5.59 12.58
N ASP A 147 -13.35 6.59 13.46
CA ASP A 147 -14.42 7.57 13.65
C ASP A 147 -14.60 8.44 12.40
N SER A 148 -15.83 8.53 11.91
CA SER A 148 -16.14 9.28 10.69
C SER A 148 -15.82 10.76 10.79
N ASN A 149 -15.91 11.37 11.98
CA ASN A 149 -15.61 12.79 12.15
C ASN A 149 -14.11 13.05 12.13
N GLU A 150 -13.31 12.17 12.74
CA GLU A 150 -11.84 12.28 12.68
C GLU A 150 -11.34 12.10 11.24
N VAL A 151 -11.91 11.15 10.48
CA VAL A 151 -11.57 10.95 9.06
C VAL A 151 -11.97 12.17 8.24
N LYS A 152 -13.16 12.71 8.49
CA LYS A 152 -13.62 13.94 7.83
C LYS A 152 -12.70 15.13 8.14
N GLU A 153 -12.23 15.25 9.38
CA GLU A 153 -11.27 16.29 9.76
C GLU A 153 -9.94 16.14 9.00
N VAL A 154 -9.43 14.93 8.82
CA VAL A 154 -8.24 14.68 7.97
C VAL A 154 -8.48 15.14 6.54
N ILE A 155 -9.65 14.87 5.97
CA ILE A 155 -9.97 15.26 4.59
C ILE A 155 -10.12 16.78 4.46
N GLU A 156 -10.81 17.44 5.39
CA GLU A 156 -11.10 18.89 5.34
C GLU A 156 -9.89 19.76 5.73
N ASN A 157 -9.07 19.32 6.69
CA ASN A 157 -7.85 20.01 7.07
C ASN A 157 -6.65 19.42 6.33
N GLU A 158 -6.31 19.96 5.16
CA GLU A 158 -5.25 19.44 4.27
C GLU A 158 -3.85 19.26 4.91
N ASN A 159 -3.57 19.95 6.03
CA ASN A 159 -2.28 19.85 6.72
C ASN A 159 -2.22 18.74 7.77
N LEU A 160 -3.36 18.22 8.23
CA LEU A 160 -3.40 17.23 9.30
C LEU A 160 -2.70 15.93 8.85
N TYR A 161 -1.72 15.43 9.60
CA TYR A 161 -0.85 14.29 9.22
C TYR A 161 0.00 14.47 7.95
N LEU A 162 0.01 15.64 7.32
CA LEU A 162 0.81 15.87 6.11
C LEU A 162 2.31 15.77 6.39
N ASP A 163 2.76 16.36 7.51
CA ASP A 163 4.16 16.30 7.93
C ASP A 163 4.59 14.87 8.29
N ASP A 164 3.71 14.06 8.88
CA ASP A 164 3.98 12.65 9.18
C ASP A 164 4.20 11.84 7.89
N VAL A 165 3.32 12.03 6.89
CA VAL A 165 3.46 11.40 5.57
C VAL A 165 4.79 11.80 4.91
N HIS A 166 5.09 13.10 4.89
CA HIS A 166 6.34 13.60 4.30
C HIS A 166 7.59 13.11 5.06
N SER A 167 7.51 13.02 6.38
CA SER A 167 8.61 12.49 7.20
C SER A 167 8.91 11.03 6.86
N GLU A 168 7.90 10.18 6.70
CA GLU A 168 8.10 8.77 6.35
C GLU A 168 8.61 8.58 4.92
N ILE A 169 8.15 9.42 3.98
CA ILE A 169 8.70 9.46 2.61
C ILE A 169 10.16 9.93 2.63
N HIS A 170 10.49 10.94 3.43
CA HIS A 170 11.86 11.42 3.57
C HIS A 170 12.78 10.34 4.15
N GLU A 171 12.34 9.69 5.23
CA GLU A 171 13.04 8.57 5.85
C GLU A 171 13.29 7.43 4.85
N ALA A 172 12.32 7.10 4.00
CA ALA A 172 12.50 6.11 2.93
C ALA A 172 13.68 6.47 2.03
N ASN A 173 13.81 7.75 1.65
CA ASN A 173 14.91 8.24 0.84
C ASN A 173 16.25 8.18 1.59
N GLU A 174 16.29 8.53 2.87
CA GLU A 174 17.51 8.50 3.69
C GLU A 174 18.07 7.08 3.83
N ILE A 175 17.20 6.07 3.94
CA ILE A 175 17.61 4.66 4.02
C ILE A 175 17.76 3.99 2.64
N GLY A 176 17.60 4.76 1.55
CA GLY A 176 17.87 4.30 0.19
C GLY A 176 16.74 3.52 -0.49
N VAL A 177 15.50 3.64 -0.03
CA VAL A 177 14.32 3.02 -0.68
C VAL A 177 14.11 3.66 -2.06
N GLN A 178 14.16 2.84 -3.11
CA GLN A 178 13.93 3.26 -4.50
C GLN A 178 12.57 2.81 -5.06
N GLY A 179 11.81 2.04 -4.28
CA GLY A 179 10.52 1.50 -4.67
C GLY A 179 9.92 0.65 -3.57
N VAL A 180 8.63 0.36 -3.70
CA VAL A 180 7.81 -0.32 -2.70
C VAL A 180 7.15 -1.59 -3.26
N PRO A 181 6.85 -2.60 -2.41
CA PRO A 181 6.98 -2.58 -0.96
C PRO A 181 8.43 -2.71 -0.49
N PHE A 182 8.76 -2.08 0.63
CA PHE A 182 10.07 -2.19 1.27
C PHE A 182 9.87 -2.49 2.75
N PHE A 183 10.38 -3.63 3.19
CA PHE A 183 10.17 -4.17 4.53
C PHE A 183 11.44 -4.03 5.34
N VAL A 184 11.33 -3.52 6.56
CA VAL A 184 12.44 -3.38 7.51
C VAL A 184 12.11 -4.10 8.80
N PHE A 185 12.95 -5.05 9.18
CA PHE A 185 12.79 -5.91 10.35
C PHE A 185 13.71 -5.43 11.46
N ASP A 186 13.13 -5.00 12.59
CA ASP A 186 13.81 -4.44 13.77
C ASP A 186 14.91 -3.40 13.44
N ARG A 187 14.70 -2.60 12.39
CA ARG A 187 15.69 -1.61 11.87
C ARG A 187 17.08 -2.20 11.55
N LYS A 188 17.18 -3.51 11.31
CA LYS A 188 18.45 -4.22 11.07
C LYS A 188 18.54 -4.87 9.70
N TYR A 189 17.46 -5.52 9.27
CA TYR A 189 17.41 -6.24 8.00
C TYR A 189 16.32 -5.64 7.13
N ALA A 190 16.53 -5.67 5.81
CA ALA A 190 15.56 -5.18 4.86
C ALA A 190 15.30 -6.19 3.74
N VAL A 191 14.05 -6.22 3.28
CA VAL A 191 13.62 -6.97 2.08
C VAL A 191 13.00 -5.96 1.13
N SER A 192 13.53 -5.87 -0.09
CA SER A 192 13.03 -4.97 -1.12
C SER A 192 12.16 -5.70 -2.13
N GLY A 193 10.94 -5.21 -2.33
CA GLY A 193 9.94 -5.75 -3.24
C GLY A 193 9.15 -6.94 -2.67
N ALA A 194 8.15 -7.37 -3.44
CA ALA A 194 7.30 -8.53 -3.14
C ALA A 194 8.06 -9.86 -3.33
N GLN A 195 9.01 -10.16 -2.44
CA GLN A 195 9.89 -11.33 -2.52
C GLN A 195 9.14 -12.65 -2.21
N PRO A 196 9.65 -13.81 -2.65
CA PRO A 196 9.07 -15.09 -2.26
C PRO A 196 9.01 -15.26 -0.73
N VAL A 197 8.03 -16.03 -0.24
CA VAL A 197 7.80 -16.33 1.19
C VAL A 197 9.09 -16.76 1.89
N GLU A 198 9.90 -17.60 1.23
CA GLU A 198 11.16 -18.10 1.79
C GLU A 198 12.19 -16.99 2.11
N ALA A 199 12.21 -15.89 1.35
CA ALA A 199 13.07 -14.75 1.65
C ALA A 199 12.66 -14.06 2.96
N PHE A 200 11.35 -13.91 3.19
CA PHE A 200 10.82 -13.38 4.44
C PHE A 200 11.10 -14.32 5.62
N VAL A 201 10.82 -15.62 5.47
CA VAL A 201 11.08 -16.64 6.50
C VAL A 201 12.56 -16.64 6.91
N ASN A 202 13.47 -16.62 5.94
CA ASN A 202 14.91 -16.59 6.22
C ASN A 202 15.32 -15.30 6.94
N THR A 203 14.78 -14.15 6.53
CA THR A 203 15.05 -12.86 7.20
C THR A 203 14.57 -12.87 8.65
N ILE A 204 13.35 -13.34 8.90
CA ILE A 204 12.77 -13.46 10.25
C ILE A 204 13.62 -14.39 11.13
N LYS A 205 14.09 -15.52 10.57
CA LYS A 205 15.01 -16.43 11.27
C LYS A 205 16.32 -15.75 11.65
N GLU A 206 16.90 -14.89 10.81
CA GLU A 206 18.12 -14.16 11.15
C GLU A 206 17.87 -13.09 12.23
N VAL A 207 16.70 -12.45 12.27
CA VAL A 207 16.39 -11.41 13.25
C VAL A 207 16.08 -11.98 14.64
N ILE A 208 15.45 -13.17 14.73
CA ILE A 208 15.06 -13.80 16.00
C ILE A 208 16.24 -14.49 16.71
N LYS A 209 17.33 -14.81 15.99
CA LYS A 209 18.54 -15.38 16.58
C LYS A 209 19.17 -14.46 17.63
#